data_AF-A0A5C6Z7Y6-F1
#
_entry.id   AF-A0A5C6Z7Y6-F1
#
_cell.length_a   1.000
_cell.length_b   1.000
_cell.length_c   1.000
_cell.angle_alpha   90.00
_cell.angle_beta   90.00
_cell.angle_gamma   90.00
#
_symmetry.space_group_name_H-M   'P 1'
#
loop_
_entity.id
_entity.type
_entity.pdbx_description
1 polymer ?
#
loop_
_entity_poly.entity_id
_entity_poly.type
_entity_poly.pdbx_seq_one_letter_code
_entity_poly.pdbx_strand_id
1 'polypeptide(L)' 'MSEPHAIDRSRHRLLVVNDDPVGRYTTVRLLNAAGFPTLEAATGAEAL' A
#
# COMPACT_ATOMS: atom_id res chain seq x y z
N MET A 1 -11.61 16.08 22.58
CA MET A 1 -11.61 15.49 21.23
C MET A 1 -10.16 15.22 20.88
N SER A 2 -9.76 13.97 20.64
CA SER A 2 -8.39 13.68 20.20
C SER A 2 -8.21 14.19 18.78
N GLU A 3 -7.27 15.10 18.55
CA GLU A 3 -6.91 15.51 17.21
C GLU A 3 -6.44 14.31 16.38
N PRO A 4 -6.83 14.20 15.10
CA PRO A 4 -6.27 13.18 14.23
C PRO A 4 -4.76 13.43 14.10
N HIS A 5 -3.95 12.51 14.64
CA HIS A 5 -2.52 12.51 14.37
C HIS A 5 -2.32 12.21 12.88
N ALA A 6 -1.93 13.23 12.13
CA ALA A 6 -1.53 13.04 10.74
C ALA A 6 -0.29 12.13 10.70
N ILE A 7 -0.39 11.01 9.99
CA ILE A 7 0.75 10.13 9.78
C ILE A 7 1.66 10.68 8.67
N ASP A 8 2.97 10.61 8.88
CA ASP A 8 3.93 10.80 7.81
C ASP A 8 3.93 9.57 6.90
N ARG A 9 3.15 9.65 5.81
CA ARG A 9 2.93 8.54 4.88
C ARG A 9 4.21 8.01 4.25
N SER A 10 5.22 8.88 4.06
CA SER A 10 6.49 8.51 3.46
C SER A 10 7.30 7.52 4.32
N ARG A 11 7.05 7.51 5.63
CA ARG A 11 7.71 6.61 6.59
C ARG A 11 7.01 5.26 6.77
N HIS A 12 5.88 5.04 6.12
CA HIS A 12 5.07 3.83 6.27
C HIS A 12 5.04 3.05 4.96
N ARG A 13 5.81 1.95 4.90
CA ARG A 13 5.81 1.06 3.75
C ARG A 13 4.65 0.07 3.82
N LEU A 14 3.87 -0.02 2.75
CA LEU A 14 2.69 -0.87 2.68
C LEU A 14 2.93 -2.07 1.76
N LEU A 15 2.58 -3.27 2.20
CA LEU A 15 2.56 -4.47 1.36
C LEU A 15 1.16 -4.64 0.77
N VAL A 16 1.08 -4.67 -0.56
CA VAL A 16 -0.16 -4.92 -1.30
C VAL A 16 -0.13 -6.36 -1.81
N VAL A 17 -0.99 -7.21 -1.25
CA VAL A 17 -1.19 -8.59 -1.69
C VAL A 17 -2.50 -8.66 -2.46
N ASN A 18 -2.42 -8.92 -3.76
CA ASN A 18 -3.60 -9.04 -4.61
C ASN A 18 -3.28 -9.91 -5.83
N ASP A 19 -4.06 -10.96 -6.07
CA ASP A 19 -3.91 -11.91 -7.16
C ASP A 19 -4.47 -11.40 -8.50
N ASP A 20 -5.35 -10.39 -8.47
CA ASP A 20 -5.79 -9.68 -9.67
C ASP A 20 -4.75 -8.60 -10.09
N PRO A 21 -4.12 -8.72 -11.28
CA PRO A 21 -3.07 -7.79 -11.70
C PRO A 21 -3.56 -6.35 -11.91
N VAL A 22 -4.82 -6.17 -12.35
CA VAL A 22 -5.39 -4.83 -12.57
C VAL A 22 -5.69 -4.14 -11.25
N GLY A 23 -6.29 -4.87 -10.31
CA GLY A 23 -6.56 -4.42 -8.95
C GLY A 23 -5.27 -4.10 -8.19
N ARG A 24 -4.24 -4.95 -8.30
CA ARG A 24 -2.93 -4.70 -7.68
C ARG A 24 -2.31 -3.41 -8.20
N TYR A 25 -2.23 -3.24 -9.52
CA TYR A 25 -1.70 -2.02 -10.14
C TYR A 25 -2.47 -0.76 -9.73
N THR A 26 -3.81 -0.83 -9.72
CA THR A 26 -4.66 0.31 -9.36
C THR A 26 -4.45 0.73 -7.91
N THR A 27 -4.42 -0.22 -6.97
CA THR A 27 -4.15 0.03 -5.55
C THR A 27 -2.77 0.64 -5.34
N VAL A 28 -1.73 0.04 -5.94
CA VAL A 28 -0.35 0.53 -5.85
C VAL A 28 -0.23 1.96 -6.34
N ARG A 29 -0.86 2.28 -7.48
CA ARG A 29 -0.84 3.65 -8.01
C ARG A 29 -1.50 4.66 -7.09
N LEU A 30 -2.65 4.34 -6.52
CA LEU A 30 -3.34 5.23 -5.60
C LEU A 30 -2.55 5.45 -4.31
N LEU A 31 -1.93 4.40 -3.77
CA LEU A 31 -1.11 4.49 -2.56
C LEU A 31 0.18 5.29 -2.78
N ASN A 32 0.86 5.09 -3.91
CA ASN A 32 2.03 5.89 -4.27
C ASN A 32 1.65 7.36 -4.48
N ALA A 33 0.53 7.64 -5.17
CA ALA A 33 0.03 9.02 -5.33
C ALA A 33 -0.33 9.67 -3.98
N ALA A 34 -0.78 8.89 -3.00
CA ALA A 34 -1.03 9.36 -1.64
C ALA A 34 0.24 9.55 -0.79
N GLY A 35 1.41 9.15 -1.29
CA GLY A 35 2.71 9.32 -0.65
C GLY A 35 3.20 8.11 0.17
N PHE A 36 2.58 6.94 0.02
CA PHE A 36 3.05 5.71 0.65
C PHE A 36 4.01 4.95 -0.27
N PRO A 37 5.21 4.55 0.20
CA PRO A 37 5.99 3.54 -0.50
C PRO A 37 5.30 2.17 -0.42
N THR A 38 5.33 1.41 -1.51
CA THR A 38 4.63 0.12 -1.62
C THR A 38 5.58 -1.04 -1.94
N LEU A 39 5.23 -2.23 -1.48
CA LEU A 39 5.71 -3.52 -1.99
C LEU A 39 4.51 -4.29 -2.54
N GLU A 40 4.74 -5.12 -3.56
CA GLU A 40 3.71 -5.88 -4.25
C GLU A 40 3.95 -7.38 -4.10
N ALA A 41 2.87 -8.13 -3.92
CA ALA A 41 2.84 -9.58 -4.00
C ALA A 41 1.59 -10.01 -4.78
N ALA A 42 1.77 -10.93 -5.73
CA ALA A 42 0.68 -11.53 -6.49
C ALA A 42 0.01 -12.69 -5.75
N THR A 43 0.64 -13.24 -4.72
CA THR A 43 0.09 -14.32 -3.91
C THR A 43 0.38 -14.12 -2.43
N GLY A 44 -0.36 -14.80 -1.56
CA GLY A 44 -0.04 -14.83 -0.13
C GLY A 44 1.31 -15.47 0.17
N ALA A 45 1.76 -16.42 -0.66
CA ALA A 45 3.08 -17.05 -0.48
C ALA A 45 4.24 -16.10 -0.79
N GLU A 46 4.07 -15.21 -1.78
CA GLU A 46 5.04 -14.14 -2.08
C GLU A 46 5.09 -13.05 -1.00
N ALA A 47 4.08 -12.97 -0.13
CA ALA A 47 3.92 -11.94 0.88
C ALA A 47 4.53 -12.29 2.26
N LEU A 48 4.96 -13.54 2.45
CA LEU A 48 5.58 -14.06 3.67
C LEU A 48 7.11 -13.90 3.62
#